data_AF-A0A895ABQ6-F1
#
_entry.id   AF-A0A895ABQ6-F1
#
_cell.length_a   1.000
_cell.length_b   1.000
_cell.length_c   1.000
_cell.angle_alpha   90.00
_cell.angle_beta   90.00
_cell.angle_gamma   90.00
#
_symmetry.space_group_name_H-M   'P 1'
#
loop_
_entity.id
_entity.type
_entity.pdbx_description
1 polymer ?
#
loop_
_entity_poly.entity_id
_entity_poly.type
_entity_poly.pdbx_seq_one_letter_code
_entity_poly.pdbx_strand_id
1 'polypeptide(L)' 'MTTTNEDVRTAFEEHRIVQRLASDPPVSVLEGGEVWYNTIADEYRGYETDTGIVAISTTTV' A
#
# COMPACT_ATOMS: atom_id res chain seq x y z
N MET A 1 16.42 -27.63 1.90
CA MET A 1 16.26 -26.42 1.09
C MET A 1 14.79 -26.23 0.83
N THR A 2 14.10 -25.60 1.77
CA THR A 2 12.71 -25.18 1.63
C THR A 2 12.74 -23.93 0.76
N THR A 3 12.18 -24.03 -0.43
CA THR A 3 12.15 -22.95 -1.41
C THR A 3 11.48 -21.73 -0.79
N THR A 4 12.22 -20.62 -0.81
CA THR A 4 11.99 -19.19 -0.59
C THR A 4 10.54 -18.67 -0.56
N ASN A 5 9.56 -19.39 -1.12
CA ASN A 5 8.19 -18.93 -1.29
C ASN A 5 7.37 -18.93 0.01
N GLU A 6 7.65 -19.82 0.97
CA GLU A 6 6.94 -19.82 2.28
C GLU A 6 7.46 -18.73 3.23
N ASP A 7 8.77 -18.47 3.22
CA ASP A 7 9.36 -17.36 3.98
C ASP A 7 8.97 -16.01 3.37
N VAL A 8 8.91 -15.91 2.04
CA VAL A 8 8.38 -14.72 1.35
C VAL A 8 6.91 -14.53 1.68
N ARG A 9 6.07 -15.57 1.63
CA ARG A 9 4.65 -15.47 1.99
C ARG A 9 4.44 -15.00 3.43
N THR A 10 5.20 -15.53 4.38
CA THR A 10 5.12 -15.12 5.79
C THR A 10 5.59 -13.69 6.00
N ALA A 11 6.67 -13.25 5.33
CA ALA A 11 7.11 -11.85 5.36
C ALA A 11 6.09 -10.88 4.70
N PHE A 12 5.39 -11.33 3.65
CA PHE A 12 4.30 -10.56 3.03
C PHE A 12 3.08 -10.46 3.95
N GLU A 13 2.74 -11.54 4.66
CA GLU A 13 1.61 -11.61 5.60
C GLU A 13 1.91 -10.90 6.94
N GLU A 14 3.17 -10.88 7.42
CA GLU A 14 3.59 -10.20 8.66
C GLU A 14 3.81 -8.69 8.51
N HIS A 15 4.21 -8.18 7.34
CA HIS A 15 4.83 -6.84 7.28
C HIS A 15 4.14 -5.77 6.44
N ARG A 16 2.95 -5.97 5.87
CA ARG A 16 2.22 -4.91 5.11
C ARG A 16 3.20 -4.12 4.22
N ILE A 17 3.71 -4.72 3.15
CA ILE A 17 4.64 -3.98 2.26
C ILE A 17 3.82 -2.89 1.56
N VAL A 18 3.74 -1.72 2.21
CA VAL A 18 3.15 -0.51 1.63
C VAL A 18 4.02 -0.16 0.44
N GLN A 19 3.46 -0.29 -0.76
CA GLN A 19 4.19 -0.02 -1.99
C GLN A 19 4.65 1.44 -1.98
N ARG A 20 5.90 1.71 -2.36
CA ARG A 20 6.45 3.08 -2.42
C ARG A 20 6.37 3.56 -3.86
N LEU A 21 5.55 4.57 -4.12
CA LEU A 21 5.27 5.07 -5.46
C LEU A 21 5.55 6.57 -5.53
N ALA A 22 6.07 7.03 -6.66
CA ALA A 22 6.25 8.46 -6.90
C ALA A 22 4.96 9.15 -7.34
N SER A 23 3.97 8.39 -7.81
CA SER A 23 2.68 8.86 -8.27
C SER A 23 1.59 7.87 -7.92
N ASP A 24 0.35 8.33 -7.92
CA ASP A 24 -0.80 7.48 -7.71
C ASP A 24 -0.93 6.41 -8.82
N PRO A 25 -1.27 5.16 -8.49
CA PRO A 25 -1.67 4.16 -9.47
C PRO A 25 -2.91 4.62 -10.24
N PRO A 26 -3.08 4.18 -11.49
CA PRO A 26 -4.33 4.40 -12.21
C PRO A 26 -5.49 3.73 -11.48
N VAL A 27 -6.60 4.44 -11.28
CA VAL A 27 -7.79 3.93 -10.56
C VAL A 27 -8.32 2.62 -11.15
N SER A 28 -8.12 2.39 -12.45
CA SER A 28 -8.52 1.14 -13.12
C SER A 28 -7.81 -0.13 -12.62
N VAL A 29 -6.72 0.01 -11.84
CA VAL A 29 -6.00 -1.14 -11.25
C VAL A 29 -6.21 -1.26 -9.74
N LEU A 30 -7.06 -0.41 -9.14
CA LEU A 30 -7.34 -0.39 -7.72
C LEU A 30 -8.71 -1.00 -7.46
N GLU A 31 -8.78 -1.93 -6.51
CA GLU A 31 -9.99 -2.70 -6.17
C GLU A 31 -10.65 -2.18 -4.88
N GLY A 32 -9.92 -1.43 -4.04
CA GLY A 32 -10.38 -0.86 -2.78
C GLY A 32 -9.64 -1.44 -1.58
N GLY A 33 -9.16 -0.56 -0.69
CA GLY A 33 -8.44 -0.92 0.53
C GLY A 33 -6.92 -1.00 0.38
N GLU A 34 -6.38 -0.74 -0.81
CA GLU A 34 -4.94 -0.62 -1.02
C GLU A 34 -4.38 0.62 -0.35
N VAL A 35 -3.18 0.48 0.20
CA VAL A 35 -2.42 1.58 0.82
C VAL A 35 -1.00 1.58 0.26
N TRP A 36 -0.54 2.74 -0.16
CA TRP A 36 0.82 2.98 -0.66
C TRP A 36 1.40 4.26 -0.05
N TYR A 37 2.71 4.41 -0.14
CA TYR A 37 3.43 5.61 0.30
C TYR A 37 3.82 6.44 -0.92
N ASN A 38 3.34 7.67 -0.99
CA ASN A 38 3.71 8.62 -2.03
C ASN A 38 5.05 9.28 -1.68
N THR A 39 6.10 8.99 -2.45
CA THR A 39 7.47 9.48 -2.14
C THR A 39 7.72 10.93 -2.55
N ILE A 40 6.85 11.53 -3.37
CA ILE A 40 6.96 12.95 -3.75
C ILE A 40 6.23 13.83 -2.74
N ALA A 41 5.02 13.43 -2.36
CA ALA A 41 4.20 14.13 -1.38
C ALA A 41 4.58 13.81 0.07
N ASP A 42 5.41 12.78 0.28
CA ASP A 42 5.87 12.31 1.59
C ASP A 42 4.71 11.92 2.54
N GLU A 43 3.74 11.18 2.01
CA GLU A 43 2.52 10.82 2.74
C GLU A 43 2.01 9.41 2.38
N TYR A 44 1.25 8.81 3.30
CA TYR A 44 0.49 7.59 3.01
C TYR A 44 -0.78 7.95 2.23
N ARG A 45 -1.08 7.16 1.21
CA ARG A 45 -2.31 7.24 0.43
C ARG A 45 -3.01 5.90 0.41
N GLY A 46 -4.32 5.93 0.28
CA GLY A 46 -5.12 4.74 0.05
C GLY A 46 -6.21 4.99 -0.97
N TYR A 47 -6.79 3.90 -1.46
CA TYR A 47 -7.93 3.95 -2.36
C TYR A 47 -9.17 3.37 -1.72
N GLU A 48 -10.26 4.12 -1.81
CA GLU A 48 -11.59 3.76 -1.33
C GLU A 48 -12.53 3.76 -2.54
N THR A 49 -13.23 2.64 -2.79
CA THR A 49 -14.00 2.39 -4.03
C THR A 49 -15.10 3.42 -4.30
N ASP A 50 -15.53 4.18 -3.29
CA ASP A 50 -16.55 5.23 -3.40
C ASP A 50 -16.00 6.66 -3.23
N THR A 51 -14.77 6.81 -2.72
CA THR A 51 -14.17 8.11 -2.41
C THR A 51 -13.02 8.48 -3.36
N GLY A 52 -12.38 7.47 -3.95
CA GLY A 52 -11.17 7.63 -4.73
C GLY A 52 -9.90 7.57 -3.87
N ILE A 53 -8.84 8.22 -4.36
CA ILE A 53 -7.55 8.23 -3.68
C ILE A 53 -7.56 9.28 -2.58
N VAL A 54 -7.25 8.86 -1.35
CA VAL A 54 -7.26 9.69 -0.16
C VAL A 54 -5.91 9.68 0.54
N ALA A 55 -5.51 10.82 1.12
CA ALA A 55 -4.34 10.90 1.99
C ALA A 55 -4.70 10.38 3.39
N ILE A 56 -3.82 9.56 3.96
CA ILE A 56 -3.99 8.95 5.27
C ILE A 56 -3.09 9.70 6.26
N SER A 57 -3.70 10.46 7.17
CA SER A 57 -2.97 11.05 8.30
C SER A 57 -2.66 10.00 9.35
N THR A 58 -1.37 9.72 9.57
CA THR A 58 -0.90 8.93 10.71
C THR A 58 -0.66 9.84 11.92
N THR A 59 -1.72 10.45 12.47
CA THR A 59 -1.59 11.09 13.78
C THR A 59 -1.51 9.98 14.82
N THR A 60 -0.38 9.89 15.53
CA THR A 60 -0.25 9.04 16.72
C THR A 60 -1.31 9.47 17.74
N VAL A 61 -2.25 8.58 18.02
CA VAL A 61 -3.21 8.69 19.14
C VAL A 61 -2.54 8.37 20.47
#